data_AF-A0A2C5W1D8-F1
#
_entry.id   AF-A0A2C5W1D8-F1
#
_cell.length_a   1.000
_cell.length_b   1.000
_cell.length_c   1.000
_cell.angle_alpha   90.00
_cell.angle_beta   90.00
_cell.angle_gamma   90.00
#
_symmetry.space_group_name_H-M   'P 1'
#
loop_
_entity.id
_entity.type
_entity.pdbx_description
1 polymer ?
#
loop_
_entity_poly.entity_id
_entity_poly.type
_entity_poly.pdbx_seq_one_letter_code
_entity_poly.pdbx_strand_id
1 'polypeptide(L)'
;MLAPILLINLIVPIINEHHPMLLDSALQNYLIENIGFWSSKLPLSSRITTNYIAVFAPIFSLIFLYRCLKISDQIFERANKLSLIKYSLSLIVLLLFCSIFTYEAYLNSTDLMSRDSKLRIMGQNFLFYSTYSSGVFLFVFLLPPILFQLLFYVPYRTIIHFRKQPSELKKDSRQHPQELPRRKKGKQPH
;
A
#
# COMPACT_ATOMS: atom_id res chain seq x y z
N MET A 1 6.41 -15.39 5.25
CA MET A 1 7.09 -14.15 4.83
C MET A 1 7.80 -13.44 5.98
N LEU A 2 7.30 -13.48 7.21
CA LEU A 2 7.92 -12.80 8.37
C LEU A 2 8.96 -13.64 9.12
N ALA A 3 8.85 -14.97 9.05
CA ALA A 3 9.80 -15.89 9.70
C ALA A 3 11.27 -15.64 9.32
N PRO A 4 11.63 -15.30 8.07
CA PRO A 4 13.00 -14.90 7.73
C PRO A 4 13.51 -13.70 8.53
N ILE A 5 12.68 -12.68 8.79
CA ILE A 5 13.07 -11.49 9.57
C ILE A 5 13.38 -11.89 11.02
N LEU A 6 12.54 -12.75 11.61
CA LEU A 6 12.77 -13.25 12.97
C LEU A 6 14.05 -14.11 13.04
N LEU A 7 14.27 -14.98 12.06
CA LEU A 7 15.45 -15.84 12.00
C LEU A 7 16.74 -15.03 11.81
N ILE A 8 16.73 -14.03 10.92
CA ILE A 8 17.86 -13.10 10.72
C ILE A 8 18.19 -12.44 12.07
N ASN A 9 17.20 -11.87 12.74
CA ASN A 9 17.41 -11.14 13.99
C ASN A 9 17.73 -12.00 15.21
N LEU A 10 17.43 -13.30 15.17
CA LEU A 10 17.84 -14.24 16.20
C LEU A 10 19.27 -14.76 15.96
N ILE A 11 19.58 -15.19 14.73
CA ILE A 11 20.79 -15.95 14.40
C ILE A 11 21.98 -15.02 14.17
N VAL A 12 21.78 -13.90 13.47
CA VAL A 12 22.88 -13.01 13.07
C VAL A 12 23.63 -12.44 14.28
N PRO A 13 22.98 -11.96 15.36
CA PRO A 13 23.70 -11.50 16.54
C PRO A 13 24.57 -12.59 17.17
N ILE A 14 24.07 -13.83 17.25
CA ILE A 14 24.79 -14.98 17.82
C ILE A 14 26.05 -15.28 17.01
N ILE A 15 25.94 -15.30 15.68
CA ILE A 15 27.10 -15.52 14.79
C ILE A 15 28.10 -14.37 14.90
N ASN A 16 27.62 -13.13 14.98
CA ASN A 16 28.47 -11.94 15.05
C ASN A 16 29.28 -11.86 16.34
N GLU A 17 28.72 -12.32 17.47
CA GLU A 17 29.47 -12.40 18.73
C GLU A 17 30.65 -13.38 18.64
N HIS A 18 30.52 -14.46 17.86
CA HIS A 18 31.56 -15.49 17.74
C HIS A 18 32.56 -15.22 16.60
N HIS A 19 32.13 -14.53 15.53
CA HIS A 19 32.95 -14.27 14.33
C HIS A 19 32.72 -12.86 13.73
N PRO A 20 33.08 -11.79 14.46
CA PRO A 20 32.70 -10.41 14.10
C PRO A 20 33.32 -9.91 12.78
N MET A 21 34.54 -10.35 12.45
CA MET A 21 35.25 -9.85 11.25
C MET A 21 34.85 -10.54 9.95
N LEU A 22 34.37 -11.79 9.98
CA LEU A 22 34.09 -12.58 8.78
C LEU A 22 32.79 -12.16 8.10
N LEU A 23 31.75 -11.89 8.89
CA LEU A 23 30.42 -11.62 8.36
C LEU A 23 30.27 -10.15 7.91
N ASP A 24 30.79 -9.23 8.70
CA ASP A 24 30.62 -7.79 8.46
C ASP A 24 31.40 -7.34 7.21
N SER A 25 32.63 -7.85 7.02
CA SER A 25 33.47 -7.55 5.84
C SER A 25 32.95 -8.19 4.54
N ALA A 26 32.36 -9.39 4.62
CA ALA A 26 31.80 -10.07 3.45
C ALA A 26 30.50 -9.41 2.95
N LEU A 27 29.71 -8.82 3.86
CA LEU A 27 28.39 -8.24 3.55
C LEU A 27 28.43 -6.74 3.27
N GLN A 28 29.46 -6.02 3.73
CA GLN A 28 29.60 -4.57 3.54
C GLN A 28 29.52 -4.12 2.08
N ASN A 29 30.03 -4.93 1.13
CA ASN A 29 30.05 -4.57 -0.28
C ASN A 29 28.73 -4.85 -1.02
N TYR A 30 27.79 -5.58 -0.42
CA TYR A 30 26.58 -6.05 -1.08
C TYR A 30 25.28 -5.52 -0.45
N LEU A 31 25.34 -4.95 0.75
CA LEU A 31 24.18 -4.39 1.45
C LEU A 31 24.17 -2.86 1.32
N ILE A 32 23.00 -2.28 1.09
CA ILE A 32 22.84 -0.82 1.17
C ILE A 32 22.98 -0.41 2.63
N GLU A 33 23.90 0.52 2.87
CA GLU A 33 24.19 1.03 4.21
C GLU A 33 23.18 2.13 4.63
N ASN A 34 22.80 2.14 5.91
CA ASN A 34 22.10 3.23 6.59
C ASN A 34 20.75 3.68 5.99
N ILE A 35 19.99 2.78 5.36
CA ILE A 35 18.62 3.08 4.91
C ILE A 35 17.58 2.68 5.96
N GLY A 36 16.56 3.52 6.14
CA GLY A 36 15.36 3.21 6.90
C GLY A 36 15.56 3.03 8.40
N PHE A 37 14.77 2.13 8.98
CA PHE A 37 14.76 1.87 10.42
C PHE A 37 15.76 0.78 10.80
N TRP A 38 16.77 1.15 11.58
CA TRP A 38 17.80 0.22 12.05
C TRP A 38 18.03 0.39 13.55
N SER A 39 18.79 -0.53 14.17
CA SER A 39 19.16 -0.43 15.58
C SER A 39 20.67 -0.47 15.73
N SER A 40 21.25 0.54 16.39
CA SER A 40 22.67 0.56 16.75
C SER A 40 23.08 -0.57 17.69
N LYS A 41 22.13 -1.21 18.39
CA LYS A 41 22.40 -2.42 19.19
C LYS A 41 22.53 -3.68 18.34
N LEU A 42 21.93 -3.70 17.13
CA LEU A 42 21.88 -4.86 16.24
C LEU A 42 22.28 -4.48 14.81
N PRO A 43 23.44 -3.81 14.60
CA PRO A 43 23.73 -3.11 13.35
C PRO A 43 23.73 -4.02 12.12
N LEU A 44 24.45 -5.15 12.19
CA LEU A 44 24.51 -6.11 11.09
C LEU A 44 23.15 -6.76 10.80
N SER A 45 22.43 -7.12 11.85
CA SER A 45 21.10 -7.73 11.73
C SER A 45 20.08 -6.77 11.13
N SER A 46 20.15 -5.49 11.51
CA SER A 46 19.31 -4.44 10.94
C SER A 46 19.61 -4.22 9.47
N ARG A 47 20.89 -4.18 9.07
CA ARG A 47 21.28 -4.05 7.66
C ARG A 47 20.73 -5.17 6.79
N ILE A 48 20.89 -6.42 7.23
CA ILE A 48 20.36 -7.59 6.49
C ILE A 48 18.83 -7.52 6.43
N THR A 49 18.17 -7.18 7.54
CA THR A 49 16.71 -7.08 7.61
C THR A 49 16.17 -6.00 6.68
N THR A 50 16.73 -4.79 6.68
CA THR A 50 16.23 -3.71 5.83
C THR A 50 16.43 -4.01 4.35
N ASN A 51 17.57 -4.60 3.96
CA ASN A 51 17.80 -5.03 2.58
C ASN A 51 16.85 -6.17 2.17
N TYR A 52 16.57 -7.12 3.07
CA TYR A 52 15.56 -8.15 2.85
C TYR A 52 14.19 -7.52 2.57
N ILE A 53 13.77 -6.54 3.36
CA ILE A 53 12.51 -5.83 3.16
C ILE A 53 12.51 -5.10 1.81
N ALA A 54 13.58 -4.36 1.50
CA ALA A 54 13.69 -3.57 0.28
C ALA A 54 13.57 -4.42 -1.00
N VAL A 55 14.10 -5.64 -0.99
CA VAL A 55 14.05 -6.55 -2.16
C VAL A 55 12.75 -7.35 -2.18
N PHE A 56 12.39 -8.01 -1.08
CA PHE A 56 11.32 -8.99 -1.09
C PHE A 56 9.92 -8.39 -0.94
N ALA A 57 9.76 -7.29 -0.20
CA ALA A 57 8.44 -6.69 -0.03
C ALA A 57 7.82 -6.22 -1.36
N PRO A 58 8.55 -5.55 -2.28
CA PRO A 58 8.04 -5.22 -3.61
C PRO A 58 7.67 -6.45 -4.46
N ILE A 59 8.50 -7.51 -4.43
CA ILE A 59 8.23 -8.74 -5.18
C ILE A 59 6.92 -9.39 -4.70
N PHE A 60 6.77 -9.57 -3.39
CA PHE A 60 5.55 -10.14 -2.83
C PHE A 60 4.33 -9.25 -3.06
N SER A 61 4.53 -7.93 -3.00
CA SER A 61 3.51 -6.93 -3.28
C SER A 61 2.94 -7.08 -4.70
N LEU A 62 3.79 -7.27 -5.71
CA LEU A 62 3.36 -7.53 -7.10
C LEU A 62 2.56 -8.84 -7.23
N ILE A 63 3.02 -9.91 -6.59
CA ILE A 63 2.31 -11.20 -6.58
C ILE A 63 0.93 -11.04 -5.92
N PHE A 64 0.86 -10.28 -4.83
CA PHE A 64 -0.38 -10.03 -4.12
C PHE A 64 -1.32 -9.10 -4.89
N LEU A 65 -0.79 -8.08 -5.56
CA LEU A 65 -1.55 -7.22 -6.47
C LEU A 65 -2.27 -8.05 -7.54
N TYR A 66 -1.59 -9.00 -8.17
CA TYR A 66 -2.20 -9.89 -9.15
C TYR A 66 -3.40 -10.67 -8.57
N ARG A 67 -3.32 -11.10 -7.30
CA ARG A 67 -4.45 -11.74 -6.61
C ARG A 67 -5.57 -10.74 -6.30
N CYS A 68 -5.23 -9.53 -5.88
CA CYS A 68 -6.20 -8.47 -5.61
C CYS A 68 -7.01 -8.07 -6.84
N LEU A 69 -6.46 -8.19 -8.05
CA LEU A 69 -7.21 -7.93 -9.29
C LEU A 69 -8.47 -8.79 -9.42
N LYS A 70 -8.50 -9.99 -8.84
CA LYS A 70 -9.67 -10.89 -8.88
C LYS A 70 -10.83 -10.43 -7.98
N ILE A 71 -10.56 -9.58 -7.00
CA ILE A 71 -11.57 -9.05 -6.06
C ILE A 71 -11.84 -7.56 -6.28
N SER A 72 -11.22 -6.95 -7.29
CA SER A 72 -11.28 -5.52 -7.55
C SER A 72 -12.70 -5.00 -7.79
N ASP A 73 -13.58 -5.79 -8.40
CA ASP A 73 -14.98 -5.40 -8.60
C ASP A 73 -15.71 -5.20 -7.26
N GLN A 74 -15.46 -6.05 -6.25
CA GLN A 74 -16.05 -5.91 -4.91
C GLN A 74 -15.51 -4.65 -4.20
N ILE A 75 -14.24 -4.32 -4.41
CA ILE A 75 -13.62 -3.11 -3.87
C ILE A 75 -14.28 -1.88 -4.48
N PHE A 76 -14.50 -1.88 -5.80
CA PHE A 76 -15.21 -0.81 -6.48
C PHE A 76 -16.64 -0.63 -5.96
N GLU A 77 -17.40 -1.71 -5.80
CA GLU A 77 -18.78 -1.63 -5.26
C GLU A 77 -18.82 -1.01 -3.86
N ARG A 78 -17.84 -1.34 -3.00
CA ARG A 78 -17.73 -0.72 -1.67
C ARG A 78 -17.34 0.75 -1.77
N ALA A 79 -16.35 1.09 -2.59
CA ALA A 79 -15.91 2.46 -2.80
C ALA A 79 -17.01 3.35 -3.37
N ASN A 80 -17.84 2.83 -4.28
CA ASN A 80 -18.94 3.54 -4.92
C ASN A 80 -20.10 3.87 -3.94
N LYS A 81 -20.17 3.17 -2.79
CA LYS A 81 -21.13 3.49 -1.72
C LYS A 81 -20.69 4.68 -0.85
N LEU A 82 -19.41 5.05 -0.90
CA LEU A 82 -18.91 6.23 -0.19
C LEU A 82 -19.24 7.50 -0.98
N SER A 83 -19.54 8.59 -0.26
CA SER A 83 -19.61 9.90 -0.89
C SER A 83 -18.23 10.30 -1.42
N LEU A 84 -18.21 11.05 -2.52
CA LEU A 84 -16.98 11.49 -3.18
C LEU A 84 -16.05 12.27 -2.23
N ILE A 85 -16.62 13.04 -1.30
CA ILE A 85 -15.88 13.77 -0.26
C ILE A 85 -15.19 12.81 0.72
N LYS A 86 -15.89 11.78 1.21
CA LYS A 86 -15.30 10.80 2.14
C LYS A 86 -14.19 10.00 1.45
N TYR A 87 -14.40 9.68 0.18
CA TYR A 87 -13.42 8.99 -0.65
C TYR A 87 -12.15 9.82 -0.86
N SER A 88 -12.30 11.09 -1.27
CA SER A 88 -11.15 11.98 -1.50
C SER A 88 -10.38 12.27 -0.22
N LEU A 89 -11.06 12.50 0.91
CA LEU A 89 -10.42 12.70 2.20
C LEU A 89 -9.62 11.46 2.63
N SER A 90 -10.18 10.26 2.45
CA SER A 90 -9.50 8.99 2.77
C SER A 90 -8.24 8.81 1.92
N LEU A 91 -8.30 9.17 0.63
CA LEU A 91 -7.14 9.14 -0.27
C LEU A 91 -6.05 10.13 0.16
N ILE A 92 -6.42 11.36 0.53
CA ILE A 92 -5.46 12.38 1.00
C ILE A 92 -4.74 11.89 2.26
N VAL A 93 -5.49 11.38 3.24
CA VAL A 93 -4.91 10.84 4.48
C VAL A 93 -3.97 9.66 4.18
N LEU A 94 -4.39 8.75 3.30
CA LEU A 94 -3.55 7.63 2.89
C LEU A 94 -2.26 8.10 2.21
N LEU A 95 -2.35 9.03 1.26
CA LEU A 95 -1.18 9.57 0.56
C LEU A 95 -0.22 10.27 1.52
N LEU A 96 -0.73 11.09 2.44
CA LEU A 96 0.08 11.72 3.49
C LEU A 96 0.80 10.67 4.35
N PHE A 97 0.08 9.62 4.75
CA PHE A 97 0.68 8.52 5.51
C PHE A 97 1.77 7.79 4.72
N CYS A 98 1.54 7.52 3.43
CA CYS A 98 2.54 6.94 2.53
C CYS A 98 3.77 7.83 2.40
N SER A 99 3.59 9.15 2.24
CA SER A 99 4.70 10.10 2.08
C SER A 99 5.56 10.17 3.34
N ILE A 100 4.95 10.27 4.52
CA ILE A 100 5.67 10.27 5.81
C ILE A 100 6.45 8.96 5.96
N PHE A 101 5.80 7.83 5.70
CA PHE A 101 6.46 6.53 5.85
C PHE A 101 7.59 6.34 4.84
N THR A 102 7.39 6.73 3.58
CA THR A 102 8.43 6.60 2.54
C THR A 102 9.63 7.48 2.87
N TYR A 103 9.39 8.68 3.39
CA TYR A 103 10.45 9.55 3.88
C TYR A 103 11.26 8.87 4.98
N GLU A 104 10.61 8.37 6.03
CA GLU A 104 11.31 7.72 7.14
C GLU A 104 12.00 6.39 6.75
N ALA A 105 11.40 5.62 5.84
CA ALA A 105 11.89 4.29 5.48
C ALA A 105 12.99 4.29 4.41
N TYR A 106 13.03 5.30 3.53
CA TYR A 106 13.96 5.31 2.38
C TYR A 106 14.82 6.58 2.27
N LEU A 107 14.32 7.73 2.70
CA LEU A 107 15.05 9.01 2.59
C LEU A 107 15.72 9.43 3.90
N ASN A 108 15.36 8.79 5.01
CA ASN A 108 15.93 9.03 6.32
C ASN A 108 16.61 7.76 6.85
N SER A 109 17.51 7.96 7.80
CA SER A 109 18.15 6.90 8.57
C SER A 109 17.77 7.07 10.03
N THR A 110 16.87 6.21 10.51
CA THR A 110 16.31 6.33 11.86
C THR A 110 16.84 5.21 12.73
N ASP A 111 17.77 5.56 13.64
CA ASP A 111 18.25 4.65 14.68
C ASP A 111 17.18 4.50 15.78
N LEU A 112 16.59 3.32 15.83
CA LEU A 112 15.60 2.89 16.81
C LEU A 112 16.19 2.67 18.20
N MET A 113 17.51 2.71 18.40
CA MET A 113 18.13 2.63 19.73
C MET A 113 18.72 3.97 20.19
N SER A 114 18.66 5.01 19.33
CA SER A 114 19.12 6.35 19.69
C SER A 114 18.43 6.87 20.95
N ARG A 115 19.19 7.60 21.76
CA ARG A 115 18.78 8.04 23.10
C ARG A 115 17.52 8.91 23.07
N ASP A 116 17.37 9.69 22.00
CA ASP A 116 16.28 10.65 21.77
C ASP A 116 15.16 10.09 20.88
N SER A 117 15.26 8.83 20.44
CA SER A 117 14.27 8.22 19.57
C SER A 117 12.98 7.90 20.33
N LYS A 118 11.83 8.41 19.84
CA LYS A 118 10.50 8.04 20.36
C LYS A 118 10.23 6.53 20.25
N LEU A 119 10.90 5.86 19.33
CA LEU A 119 10.76 4.43 19.06
C LEU A 119 11.85 3.59 19.73
N ARG A 120 12.54 4.14 20.75
CA ARG A 120 13.70 3.49 21.40
C ARG A 120 13.47 2.03 21.77
N ILE A 121 12.29 1.72 22.30
CA ILE A 121 11.91 0.39 22.76
C ILE A 121 11.98 -0.63 21.62
N MET A 122 11.69 -0.20 20.39
CA MET A 122 11.71 -1.07 19.20
C MET A 122 13.13 -1.49 18.81
N GLY A 123 14.16 -0.74 19.18
CA GLY A 123 15.56 -1.08 18.93
C GLY A 123 16.25 -1.85 20.07
N GLN A 124 15.60 -2.03 21.23
CA GLN A 124 16.25 -2.50 22.46
C GLN A 124 16.58 -3.98 22.49
N ASN A 125 15.80 -4.84 21.83
CA ASN A 125 16.09 -6.26 21.73
C ASN A 125 15.70 -6.79 20.36
N PHE A 126 16.15 -8.02 20.07
CA PHE A 126 15.89 -8.63 18.77
C PHE A 126 14.40 -8.90 18.53
N LEU A 127 13.60 -9.20 19.55
CA LEU A 127 12.16 -9.50 19.40
C LEU A 127 11.36 -8.25 19.01
N PHE A 128 11.56 -7.13 19.71
CA PHE A 128 10.91 -5.86 19.40
C PHE A 128 11.35 -5.36 18.04
N TYR A 129 12.64 -5.45 17.73
CA TYR A 129 13.15 -5.06 16.41
C TYR A 129 12.57 -5.95 15.31
N SER A 130 12.51 -7.26 15.51
CA SER A 130 11.90 -8.20 14.54
C SER A 130 10.43 -7.90 14.31
N THR A 131 9.69 -7.61 15.39
CA THR A 131 8.26 -7.29 15.32
C THR A 131 8.04 -5.99 14.57
N TYR A 132 8.82 -4.96 14.90
CA TYR A 132 8.78 -3.67 14.23
C TYR A 132 9.09 -3.80 12.74
N SER A 133 10.22 -4.44 12.39
CA SER A 133 10.65 -4.68 11.02
C SER A 133 9.66 -5.56 10.24
N SER A 134 8.98 -6.50 10.91
CA SER A 134 7.88 -7.25 10.30
C SER A 134 6.68 -6.36 9.96
N GLY A 135 6.36 -5.39 10.82
CA GLY A 135 5.34 -4.37 10.54
C GLY A 135 5.72 -3.50 9.35
N VAL A 136 6.98 -3.05 9.29
CA VAL A 136 7.53 -2.31 8.14
C VAL A 136 7.41 -3.14 6.86
N PHE A 137 7.80 -4.42 6.90
CA PHE A 137 7.64 -5.33 5.76
C PHE A 137 6.19 -5.42 5.29
N LEU A 138 5.25 -5.67 6.21
CA LEU A 138 3.82 -5.77 5.88
C LEU A 138 3.29 -4.48 5.28
N PHE A 139 3.74 -3.33 5.80
CA PHE A 139 3.36 -2.04 5.26
C PHE A 139 3.83 -1.89 3.81
N VAL A 140 5.13 -2.07 3.54
CA VAL A 140 5.71 -1.96 2.19
C VAL A 140 5.10 -3.01 1.23
N PHE A 141 4.75 -4.18 1.75
CA PHE A 141 4.09 -5.25 1.02
C PHE A 141 2.64 -4.91 0.62
N LEU A 142 1.82 -4.37 1.54
CA LEU A 142 0.40 -4.12 1.31
C LEU A 142 0.10 -2.78 0.61
N LEU A 143 1.00 -1.81 0.78
CA LEU A 143 0.78 -0.44 0.30
C LEU A 143 0.55 -0.36 -1.22
N PRO A 144 1.38 -0.97 -2.08
CA PRO A 144 1.23 -0.79 -3.52
C PRO A 144 -0.10 -1.35 -4.07
N PRO A 145 -0.58 -2.55 -3.65
CA PRO A 145 -1.90 -3.05 -4.00
C PRO A 145 -3.02 -2.10 -3.59
N ILE A 146 -2.98 -1.57 -2.37
CA ILE A 146 -4.00 -0.63 -1.88
C ILE A 146 -4.00 0.65 -2.72
N LEU A 147 -2.82 1.24 -2.95
CA LEU A 147 -2.67 2.44 -3.77
C LEU A 147 -3.13 2.21 -5.21
N PHE A 148 -2.77 1.08 -5.81
CA PHE A 148 -3.21 0.73 -7.16
C PHE A 148 -4.74 0.69 -7.25
N GLN A 149 -5.39 0.01 -6.31
CA GLN A 149 -6.85 -0.14 -6.30
C GLN A 149 -7.55 1.22 -6.13
N LEU A 150 -7.07 2.05 -5.20
CA LEU A 150 -7.74 3.31 -4.86
C LEU A 150 -7.38 4.48 -5.81
N LEU A 151 -6.16 4.57 -6.31
CA LEU A 151 -5.76 5.69 -7.18
C LEU A 151 -6.03 5.43 -8.66
N PHE A 152 -5.99 4.17 -9.10
CA PHE A 152 -6.10 3.84 -10.52
C PHE A 152 -7.38 3.05 -10.82
N TYR A 153 -7.58 1.91 -10.16
CA TYR A 153 -8.68 1.01 -10.52
C TYR A 153 -10.07 1.62 -10.25
N VAL A 154 -10.31 2.11 -9.04
CA VAL A 154 -11.61 2.69 -8.66
C VAL A 154 -11.95 3.91 -9.54
N PRO A 155 -11.08 4.92 -9.72
CA PRO A 155 -11.37 6.05 -10.60
C PRO A 155 -11.62 5.63 -12.05
N TYR A 156 -10.83 4.69 -12.59
CA TYR A 156 -11.02 4.17 -13.94
C TYR A 156 -12.41 3.54 -14.13
N ARG A 157 -12.84 2.70 -13.18
CA ARG A 157 -14.17 2.06 -13.22
C ARG A 157 -15.30 3.07 -13.04
N THR A 158 -15.13 4.07 -12.18
CA THR A 158 -16.08 5.17 -12.02
C THR A 158 -16.30 5.92 -13.34
N ILE A 159 -15.22 6.29 -14.03
CA ILE A 159 -15.29 6.99 -15.33
C ILE A 159 -16.01 6.13 -16.39
N ILE A 160 -15.70 4.84 -16.48
CA ILE A 160 -16.37 3.92 -17.41
C ILE A 160 -17.85 3.77 -17.07
N HIS A 161 -18.20 3.68 -15.79
CA HIS A 161 -19.58 3.56 -15.36
C HIS A 161 -20.41 4.78 -15.77
N PHE A 162 -19.90 5.99 -15.52
CA PHE A 162 -20.54 7.23 -15.94
C PHE A 162 -20.59 7.40 -17.46
N ARG A 163 -19.63 6.85 -18.22
CA ARG A 163 -19.66 6.90 -19.69
C ARG A 163 -20.73 5.99 -20.30
N LYS A 164 -21.08 4.88 -19.64
CA LYS A 164 -22.08 3.90 -20.13
C LYS A 164 -23.53 4.33 -19.86
N GLN A 165 -23.80 5.02 -18.74
CA GLN A 165 -25.15 5.52 -18.40
C GLN A 165 -25.80 6.41 -19.50
N PRO A 166 -25.13 7.40 -20.11
CA PRO A 166 -25.75 8.25 -21.13
C PRO A 166 -26.01 7.51 -22.45
N SER A 167 -25.26 6.45 -22.77
CA SER A 167 -25.52 5.63 -23.96
C SER A 167 -26.71 4.68 -23.79
N GLU A 168 -26.95 4.14 -22.59
CA GLU A 168 -28.13 3.32 -22.27
C GLU A 168 -29.40 4.16 -22.27
N LEU A 169 -29.39 5.35 -21.62
CA LEU A 169 -30.51 6.29 -21.66
C LEU A 169 -30.90 6.69 -23.10
N LYS A 170 -29.91 6.91 -23.97
CA LYS A 170 -30.13 7.29 -25.38
C LYS A 170 -30.62 6.13 -26.25
N LYS A 171 -30.44 4.88 -25.80
CA LYS A 171 -30.94 3.67 -26.47
C LYS A 171 -32.38 3.39 -26.07
N ASP A 172 -32.70 3.56 -24.79
CA ASP A 172 -34.05 3.42 -24.23
C ASP A 172 -35.01 4.51 -24.74
N SER A 173 -34.52 5.76 -24.82
CA SER A 173 -35.26 6.89 -25.43
C SER A 173 -35.60 6.69 -26.93
N ARG A 174 -34.89 5.79 -27.63
CA ARG A 174 -35.19 5.44 -29.03
C ARG A 174 -36.12 4.23 -29.14
N GLN A 175 -36.23 3.42 -28.09
CA GLN A 175 -37.10 2.24 -28.06
C GLN A 175 -38.51 2.57 -27.60
N HIS A 176 -38.70 3.64 -26.83
CA HIS A 176 -40.01 4.24 -26.56
C HIS A 176 -40.10 5.67 -27.09
N PRO A 177 -40.50 5.88 -28.36
CA PRO A 177 -41.02 7.16 -28.78
C PRO A 177 -42.27 7.45 -27.94
N GLN A 178 -42.22 8.46 -27.08
CA GLN A 178 -43.42 9.01 -26.47
C GLN A 178 -44.37 9.41 -27.60
N GLU A 179 -45.45 8.65 -27.79
CA GLU A 179 -46.54 9.07 -28.68
C GLU A 179 -47.06 10.42 -28.16
N LEU A 180 -46.85 11.48 -28.94
CA LEU A 180 -47.47 12.77 -28.69
C LEU A 180 -48.99 12.56 -28.56
N PRO A 181 -49.65 13.12 -27.53
CA PRO A 181 -51.09 13.05 -27.43
C PRO A 181 -51.70 13.78 -28.64
N ARG A 182 -52.34 13.02 -29.54
CA ARG A 182 -53.06 13.56 -30.70
C ARG A 182 -54.08 14.57 -30.21
N ARG A 183 -53.86 15.85 -30.54
CA ARG A 183 -54.83 16.94 -30.42
C ARG A 183 -56.17 16.50 -31.03
N LYS A 184 -57.17 16.24 -30.20
CA LYS A 184 -58.57 16.17 -30.66
C LYS A 184 -58.97 17.58 -31.10
N LYS A 185 -59.15 17.78 -32.41
CA LYS A 185 -59.83 18.95 -32.96
C LYS A 185 -61.25 19.00 -32.40
N GLY A 186 -61.50 19.94 -31.50
CA GLY A 186 -62.85 20.26 -31.03
C GLY A 186 -63.66 20.86 -32.18
N LYS A 187 -64.84 20.29 -32.42
CA LYS A 187 -65.88 20.85 -33.27
C LYS A 187 -66.36 22.18 -32.67
N GLN A 188 -66.43 23.23 -33.49
CA GLN A 188 -67.24 24.43 -33.20
C GLN A 188 -68.73 24.06 -33.30
N PRO A 189 -69.59 24.51 -32.37
CA PRO A 189 -71.00 24.71 -32.65
C PRO A 189 -71.28 26.18 -33.00
N HIS A 190 -72.25 26.33 -33.91
CA HIS A 190 -72.91 27.56 -34.33
C HIS A 190 -73.64 28.26 -33.18
#